data_AF-A0AA39RVS8-F1
#
_entry.id   AF-A0AA39RVS8-F1
#
_cell.length_a   1.000
_cell.length_b   1.000
_cell.length_c   1.000
_cell.angle_alpha   90.00
_cell.angle_beta   90.00
_cell.angle_gamma   90.00
#
_symmetry.space_group_name_H-M   'P 1'
#
loop_
_entity.id
_entity.type
_entity.pdbx_description
1 polymer ?
#
loop_
_entity_poly.entity_id
_entity_poly.type
_entity_poly.pdbx_seq_one_letter_code
_entity_poly.pdbx_strand_id
1 'polypeptide(L)'
;MSDILASSRAQKLDLQLQTLGPFFRITAKSLETQNELGRAEGLIRFWFGGRVLHLDSVRLRRETLGMERSIFGIGLFIGAVAVRYGFDSGCSTAQLLAINDSDLYHAKLVRFYKRIGFKVVHEVTGSTIGDLAHLLVWGGVGTRMDANVEDLLIKWCTRFKSQN
;
A
#
# COMPACT_ATOMS: atom_id res chain seq x y z
N MET A 1 9.56 11.80 4.48
CA MET A 1 10.12 10.99 3.37
C MET A 1 11.54 10.53 3.69
N SER A 2 12.45 11.44 4.10
CA SER A 2 13.83 11.13 4.49
C SER A 2 13.98 9.91 5.39
N ASP A 3 13.20 9.84 6.48
CA ASP A 3 13.38 8.80 7.51
C ASP A 3 13.00 7.41 6.98
N ILE A 4 11.98 7.34 6.12
CA ILE A 4 11.55 6.11 5.46
C ILE A 4 12.66 5.61 4.53
N LEU A 5 13.26 6.51 3.74
CA LEU A 5 14.33 6.18 2.80
C LEU A 5 15.64 5.84 3.52
N ALA A 6 15.96 6.53 4.61
CA ALA A 6 17.13 6.22 5.44
C ALA A 6 16.98 4.85 6.11
N SER A 7 15.82 4.59 6.73
CA SER A 7 15.50 3.30 7.33
C SER A 7 15.48 2.17 6.29
N SER A 8 14.99 2.41 5.07
CA SER A 8 15.02 1.42 4.00
C SER A 8 16.45 1.10 3.56
N ARG A 9 17.32 2.10 3.42
CA ARG A 9 18.74 1.93 3.07
C ARG A 9 19.52 1.19 4.14
N ALA A 10 19.26 1.47 5.42
CA ALA A 10 19.82 0.68 6.53
C ALA A 10 19.42 -0.80 6.42
N GLN A 11 18.23 -1.06 5.90
CA GLN A 11 17.77 -2.40 5.55
C GLN A 11 18.15 -2.81 4.12
N LYS A 12 19.19 -2.25 3.49
CA LYS A 12 19.64 -2.59 2.12
C LYS A 12 18.53 -2.60 1.06
N LEU A 13 17.54 -1.70 1.19
CA LEU A 13 16.46 -1.49 0.23
C LEU A 13 16.60 -0.11 -0.40
N ASP A 14 16.61 -0.07 -1.72
CA ASP A 14 16.43 1.16 -2.48
C ASP A 14 14.96 1.30 -2.88
N LEU A 15 14.35 2.41 -2.48
CA LEU A 15 12.95 2.71 -2.77
C LEU A 15 12.89 3.89 -3.73
N GLN A 16 12.20 3.69 -4.85
CA GLN A 16 12.02 4.72 -5.87
C GLN A 16 10.53 4.98 -6.08
N LEU A 17 10.11 6.23 -5.95
CA LEU A 17 8.78 6.70 -6.36
C LEU A 17 8.89 7.32 -7.76
N GLN A 18 8.01 6.90 -8.66
CA GLN A 18 7.83 7.43 -10.00
C GLN A 18 6.39 7.88 -10.17
N THR A 19 6.16 9.02 -10.82
CA THR A 19 4.82 9.60 -11.01
C THR A 19 4.59 9.92 -12.48
N LEU A 20 3.34 9.76 -12.93
CA LEU A 20 2.87 10.16 -14.24
C LEU A 20 1.44 10.66 -14.12
N GLY A 21 1.28 11.98 -14.05
CA GLY A 21 -0.02 12.59 -13.75
C GLY A 21 -0.55 12.11 -12.38
N PRO A 22 -1.81 11.65 -12.27
CA PRO A 22 -2.36 11.14 -11.01
C PRO A 22 -1.79 9.79 -10.62
N PHE A 23 -1.15 9.06 -11.54
CA PHE A 23 -0.64 7.72 -11.31
C PHE A 23 0.73 7.76 -10.66
N PHE A 24 1.01 6.75 -9.83
CA PHE A 24 2.32 6.55 -9.25
C PHE A 24 2.70 5.07 -9.22
N ARG A 25 4.00 4.84 -9.24
CA ARG A 25 4.63 3.54 -9.03
C ARG A 25 5.72 3.68 -7.99
N ILE A 26 5.78 2.74 -7.07
CA ILE A 26 6.87 2.59 -6.11
C ILE A 26 7.55 1.27 -6.39
N THR A 27 8.86 1.31 -6.56
CA THR A 27 9.69 0.12 -6.75
C THR A 27 10.66 -0.02 -5.60
N ALA A 28 10.75 -1.23 -5.05
CA ALA A 28 11.76 -1.63 -4.08
C ALA A 28 12.79 -2.52 -4.75
N LYS A 29 14.06 -2.14 -4.70
CA LYS A 29 15.19 -2.93 -5.20
C LYS A 29 16.13 -3.33 -4.07
N SER A 30 16.78 -4.46 -4.22
CA SER A 30 17.91 -4.84 -3.37
C SER A 30 19.10 -3.94 -3.67
N LEU A 31 19.70 -3.33 -2.66
CA LEU A 31 20.95 -2.59 -2.86
C LEU A 31 22.11 -3.53 -3.21
N GLU A 32 22.04 -4.80 -2.84
CA GLU A 32 23.10 -5.79 -3.07
C GLU A 32 23.04 -6.36 -4.50
N THR A 33 21.86 -6.81 -4.93
CA THR A 33 21.69 -7.52 -6.21
C THR A 33 21.14 -6.62 -7.31
N GLN A 34 20.67 -5.41 -6.98
CA GLN A 34 19.93 -4.50 -7.87
C GLN A 34 18.63 -5.08 -8.44
N ASN A 35 18.24 -6.29 -8.02
CA ASN A 35 17.00 -6.92 -8.41
C ASN A 35 15.79 -6.20 -7.81
N GLU A 36 14.71 -6.15 -8.57
CA GLU A 36 13.41 -5.72 -8.06
C GLU A 36 12.88 -6.74 -7.06
N LEU A 37 12.68 -6.30 -5.82
CA LEU A 37 12.12 -7.11 -4.74
C LEU A 37 10.60 -6.96 -4.66
N GLY A 38 10.09 -5.79 -5.02
CA GLY A 38 8.66 -5.54 -5.03
C GLY A 38 8.30 -4.23 -5.68
N ARG A 39 7.01 -4.08 -5.98
CA ARG A 39 6.45 -2.85 -6.51
C ARG A 39 5.02 -2.63 -6.01
N ALA A 40 4.62 -1.38 -5.93
CA ALA A 40 3.22 -1.00 -5.79
C ALA A 40 2.83 0.07 -6.80
N GLU A 41 1.58 0.06 -7.18
CA GLU A 41 0.98 1.01 -8.11
C GLU A 41 -0.30 1.57 -7.51
N GLY A 42 -0.62 2.79 -7.89
CA GLY A 42 -1.82 3.45 -7.45
C GLY A 42 -2.02 4.78 -8.16
N LEU A 43 -3.04 5.51 -7.73
CA LEU A 43 -3.31 6.84 -8.23
C LEU A 43 -3.91 7.75 -7.16
N ILE A 44 -3.80 9.05 -7.39
CA ILE A 44 -4.54 10.07 -6.65
C ILE A 44 -5.84 10.32 -7.40
N ARG A 45 -6.97 10.05 -6.75
CA ARG A 45 -8.29 10.36 -7.29
C ARG A 45 -8.79 11.68 -6.74
N PHE A 46 -9.45 12.46 -7.60
CA PHE A 46 -10.12 13.70 -7.23
C PHE A 46 -11.61 13.41 -7.16
N TRP A 47 -12.19 13.58 -5.97
CA TRP A 47 -13.62 13.40 -5.73
C TRP A 47 -14.21 14.68 -5.10
N PHE A 48 -15.54 14.80 -5.11
CA PHE A 48 -16.25 15.93 -4.48
C PHE A 48 -15.96 16.11 -2.96
N GLY A 49 -15.31 15.13 -2.32
CA GLY A 49 -14.88 15.19 -0.92
C GLY A 49 -13.37 15.37 -0.71
N GLY A 50 -12.61 15.73 -1.76
CA GLY A 50 -11.16 15.92 -1.70
C GLY A 50 -10.37 14.86 -2.46
N ARG A 51 -9.07 14.76 -2.16
CA ARG A 51 -8.16 13.83 -2.80
C ARG A 51 -8.11 12.51 -2.04
N VAL A 52 -8.13 11.41 -2.78
CA VAL A 52 -8.09 10.05 -2.24
C VAL A 52 -6.85 9.34 -2.79
N LEU A 53 -6.04 8.80 -1.89
CA LEU A 53 -4.96 7.89 -2.23
C LEU A 53 -5.56 6.53 -2.55
N HIS A 54 -5.59 6.17 -3.82
CA HIS A 54 -6.06 4.87 -4.28
C HIS A 54 -4.86 3.94 -4.47
N LEU A 55 -4.81 2.88 -3.65
CA LEU A 55 -3.82 1.82 -3.74
C LEU A 55 -4.42 0.70 -4.60
N ASP A 56 -3.82 0.47 -5.76
CA ASP A 56 -4.35 -0.45 -6.77
C ASP A 56 -3.73 -1.83 -6.60
N SER A 57 -2.40 -1.93 -6.67
CA SER A 57 -1.72 -3.21 -6.58
C SER A 57 -0.42 -3.15 -5.79
N VAL A 58 -0.09 -4.27 -5.16
CA VAL A 58 1.22 -4.53 -4.57
C VAL A 58 1.68 -5.92 -4.98
N ARG A 59 2.92 -6.04 -5.47
CA ARG A 59 3.51 -7.30 -5.91
C ARG A 59 4.89 -7.44 -5.29
N LEU A 60 5.13 -8.56 -4.62
CA LEU A 60 6.42 -8.90 -4.01
C LEU A 60 6.98 -10.13 -4.73
N ARG A 61 8.29 -10.15 -5.00
CA ARG A 61 8.95 -11.26 -5.69
C ARG A 61 9.33 -12.37 -4.71
N ARG A 62 9.47 -13.61 -5.21
CA ARG A 62 9.90 -14.75 -4.37
C ARG A 62 11.24 -14.52 -3.65
N GLU A 63 12.14 -13.72 -4.21
CA GLU A 63 13.40 -13.32 -3.58
C GLU A 63 13.17 -12.69 -2.18
N THR A 64 12.02 -12.04 -1.96
CA THR A 64 11.67 -11.49 -0.64
C THR A 64 11.36 -12.53 0.43
N LEU A 65 11.11 -13.79 0.06
CA LEU A 65 10.85 -14.89 0.99
C LEU A 65 12.12 -15.43 1.64
N GLY A 66 13.26 -15.31 0.94
CA GLY A 66 14.57 -15.78 1.42
C GLY A 66 15.36 -14.72 2.19
N MET A 67 14.85 -13.49 2.24
CA MET A 67 15.43 -12.45 3.09
C MET A 67 15.01 -12.75 4.54
N GLU A 68 15.89 -12.56 5.52
CA GLU A 68 15.51 -12.60 6.96
C GLU A 68 14.43 -11.57 7.33
N ARG A 69 14.05 -10.73 6.37
CA ARG A 69 12.98 -9.74 6.46
C ARG A 69 11.66 -10.44 6.27
N SER A 70 10.71 -10.21 7.18
CA SER A 70 9.34 -10.60 6.87
C SER A 70 8.90 -9.93 5.56
N ILE A 71 8.18 -10.64 4.70
CA ILE A 71 7.47 -10.11 3.51
C ILE A 71 6.71 -8.83 3.87
N PHE A 72 6.16 -8.81 5.08
CA PHE A 72 5.44 -7.69 5.67
C PHE A 72 6.32 -6.45 5.90
N GLY A 73 7.63 -6.60 6.11
CA GLY A 73 8.58 -5.50 6.26
C GLY A 73 8.77 -4.71 4.96
N ILE A 74 9.06 -5.40 3.85
CA ILE A 74 9.20 -4.74 2.53
C ILE A 74 7.87 -4.13 2.09
N GLY A 75 6.76 -4.86 2.26
CA GLY A 75 5.43 -4.34 1.97
C GLY A 75 5.11 -3.08 2.78
N LEU A 76 5.54 -3.00 4.04
CA LEU A 76 5.34 -1.81 4.87
C LEU A 76 6.19 -0.62 4.40
N PHE A 77 7.43 -0.82 3.93
CA PHE A 77 8.24 0.25 3.34
C PHE A 77 7.61 0.83 2.08
N ILE A 78 7.19 -0.05 1.16
CA ILE A 78 6.49 0.35 -0.07
C ILE A 78 5.20 1.11 0.30
N GLY A 79 4.42 0.56 1.23
CA GLY A 79 3.20 1.21 1.74
C GLY A 79 3.48 2.57 2.37
N ALA A 80 4.56 2.71 3.16
CA ALA A 80 4.91 3.95 3.82
C ALA A 80 5.30 5.06 2.84
N VAL A 81 6.01 4.72 1.75
CA VAL A 81 6.27 5.66 0.66
C VAL A 81 4.95 6.08 0.00
N ALA A 82 4.04 5.14 -0.26
CA ALA A 82 2.73 5.44 -0.86
C ALA A 82 1.88 6.37 0.00
N VAL A 83 1.78 6.07 1.29
CA VAL A 83 1.02 6.88 2.26
C VAL A 83 1.65 8.26 2.42
N ARG A 84 2.99 8.34 2.49
CA ARG A 84 3.67 9.63 2.56
C ARG A 84 3.43 10.46 1.30
N TYR A 85 3.51 9.84 0.12
CA TYR A 85 3.18 10.52 -1.13
C TYR A 85 1.72 11.00 -1.16
N GLY A 86 0.77 10.18 -0.69
CA GLY A 86 -0.63 10.58 -0.56
C GLY A 86 -0.82 11.78 0.38
N PHE A 87 -0.14 11.79 1.53
CA PHE A 87 -0.16 12.92 2.46
C PHE A 87 0.39 14.19 1.81
N ASP A 88 1.57 14.10 1.19
CA ASP A 88 2.21 15.23 0.50
C ASP A 88 1.36 15.75 -0.66
N SER A 89 0.49 14.89 -1.22
CA SER A 89 -0.47 15.21 -2.27
C SER A 89 -1.80 15.75 -1.75
N GLY A 90 -1.98 15.89 -0.43
CA GLY A 90 -3.19 16.40 0.20
C GLY A 90 -4.34 15.39 0.29
N CYS A 91 -4.04 14.09 0.24
CA CYS A 91 -5.05 13.04 0.45
C CYS A 91 -5.37 12.89 1.94
N SER A 92 -6.65 12.88 2.29
CA SER A 92 -7.11 12.57 3.65
C SER A 92 -7.38 11.08 3.85
N THR A 93 -7.79 10.39 2.78
CA THR A 93 -8.19 8.98 2.82
C THR A 93 -7.30 8.14 1.90
N ALA A 94 -6.83 7.01 2.41
CA ALA A 94 -6.24 5.92 1.64
C ALA A 94 -7.26 4.79 1.45
N GLN A 95 -7.35 4.23 0.25
CA GLN A 95 -8.29 3.16 -0.10
C GLN A 95 -7.57 2.02 -0.80
N LEU A 96 -7.99 0.80 -0.48
CA LEU A 96 -7.54 -0.42 -1.16
C LEU A 96 -8.67 -1.44 -1.24
N LEU A 97 -8.50 -2.43 -2.12
CA LEU A 97 -9.33 -3.63 -2.15
C LEU A 97 -8.51 -4.85 -1.75
N ALA A 98 -8.93 -5.54 -0.69
CA ALA A 98 -8.45 -6.88 -0.40
C ALA A 98 -9.20 -7.87 -1.29
N ILE A 99 -8.68 -8.13 -2.49
CA ILE A 99 -9.29 -9.04 -3.47
C ILE A 99 -9.47 -10.43 -2.87
N ASN A 100 -10.61 -11.06 -3.17
CA ASN A 100 -10.91 -12.44 -2.76
C ASN A 100 -10.59 -13.44 -3.88
N ASP A 101 -9.32 -13.80 -4.04
CA ASP A 101 -8.90 -14.90 -4.93
C ASP A 101 -9.17 -16.28 -4.29
N SER A 102 -9.10 -16.36 -2.97
CA SER A 102 -9.49 -17.53 -2.16
C SER A 102 -9.79 -17.09 -0.74
N ASP A 103 -10.77 -17.72 -0.09
CA ASP A 103 -11.24 -17.29 1.24
C ASP A 103 -10.13 -17.25 2.29
N LEU A 104 -9.23 -18.24 2.27
CA LEU A 104 -8.11 -18.28 3.22
C LEU A 104 -7.14 -17.12 3.01
N TYR A 105 -6.80 -16.81 1.76
CA TYR A 105 -5.86 -15.73 1.45
C TYR A 105 -6.51 -14.36 1.69
N HIS A 106 -7.77 -14.22 1.31
CA HIS A 106 -8.59 -13.06 1.55
C HIS A 106 -8.68 -12.71 3.04
N ALA A 107 -9.02 -13.69 3.89
CA ALA A 107 -9.07 -13.50 5.33
C ALA A 107 -7.70 -13.06 5.92
N LYS A 108 -6.59 -13.58 5.39
CA LYS A 108 -5.24 -13.16 5.79
C LYS A 108 -4.96 -11.71 5.39
N LEU A 109 -5.30 -11.31 4.17
CA LEU A 109 -5.14 -9.94 3.68
C LEU A 109 -5.96 -8.95 4.52
N VAL A 110 -7.24 -9.23 4.75
CA VAL A 110 -8.11 -8.36 5.57
C VAL A 110 -7.54 -8.20 6.98
N ARG A 111 -7.10 -9.29 7.63
CA ARG A 111 -6.47 -9.24 8.95
C ARG A 111 -5.17 -8.42 8.94
N PHE A 112 -4.36 -8.58 7.91
CA PHE A 112 -3.13 -7.81 7.74
C PHE A 112 -3.42 -6.31 7.62
N TYR A 113 -4.31 -5.92 6.71
CA TYR A 113 -4.68 -4.52 6.48
C TYR A 113 -5.32 -3.88 7.72
N LYS A 114 -6.17 -4.62 8.45
CA LYS A 114 -6.69 -4.20 9.77
C LYS A 114 -5.56 -3.88 10.75
N ARG A 115 -4.59 -4.79 10.88
CA ARG A 115 -3.46 -4.61 11.81
C ARG A 115 -2.65 -3.36 11.49
N ILE A 116 -2.45 -3.04 10.20
CA ILE A 116 -1.68 -1.86 9.80
C ILE A 116 -2.49 -0.57 9.79
N GLY A 117 -3.81 -0.59 10.00
CA GLY A 117 -4.61 0.61 10.27
C GLY A 117 -5.80 0.84 9.35
N PHE A 118 -6.05 -0.03 8.38
CA PHE A 118 -7.23 0.04 7.53
C PHE A 118 -8.47 -0.51 8.24
N LYS A 119 -9.63 0.04 7.92
CA LYS A 119 -10.94 -0.40 8.41
C LYS A 119 -11.74 -0.96 7.25
N VAL A 120 -12.51 -2.01 7.50
CA VAL A 120 -13.45 -2.56 6.50
C VAL A 120 -14.57 -1.55 6.32
N VAL A 121 -14.85 -1.20 5.06
CA VAL A 121 -15.92 -0.26 4.70
C VAL A 121 -17.05 -0.98 3.98
N HIS A 122 -16.72 -1.86 3.05
CA HIS A 122 -17.71 -2.50 2.20
C HIS A 122 -17.20 -3.84 1.66
N GLU A 123 -18.08 -4.84 1.59
CA GLU A 123 -17.80 -6.09 0.89
C GLU A 123 -18.32 -5.99 -0.55
N VAL A 124 -17.39 -6.00 -1.50
CA VAL A 124 -17.66 -5.96 -2.94
C VAL A 124 -17.99 -7.38 -3.39
N THR A 125 -19.27 -7.67 -3.53
CA THR A 125 -19.77 -8.99 -3.93
C THR A 125 -20.11 -9.10 -5.42
N GLY A 126 -20.30 -7.95 -6.08
CA GLY A 126 -20.75 -7.87 -7.46
C GLY A 126 -22.28 -7.93 -7.62
N SER A 127 -23.03 -7.94 -6.52
CA SER A 127 -24.49 -8.11 -6.52
C SER A 127 -25.26 -6.79 -6.49
N THR A 128 -24.60 -5.67 -6.17
CA THR A 128 -25.22 -4.35 -6.09
C THR A 128 -24.68 -3.37 -7.13
N ILE A 129 -25.45 -2.32 -7.44
CA ILE A 129 -24.99 -1.24 -8.35
C ILE A 129 -23.73 -0.54 -7.80
N GLY A 130 -23.60 -0.42 -6.47
CA GLY A 130 -22.40 0.08 -5.82
C GLY A 130 -21.18 -0.81 -6.06
N ASP A 131 -21.39 -2.13 -6.15
CA ASP A 131 -20.32 -3.08 -6.46
C ASP A 131 -19.83 -2.94 -7.90
N LEU A 132 -20.68 -2.55 -8.86
CA LEU A 132 -20.25 -2.34 -10.25
C LEU A 132 -19.18 -1.24 -10.35
N ALA A 133 -19.34 -0.14 -9.60
CA ALA A 133 -18.32 0.92 -9.54
C ALA A 133 -17.01 0.41 -8.92
N HIS A 134 -17.11 -0.44 -7.89
CA HIS A 134 -15.94 -1.07 -7.28
C HIS A 134 -15.26 -2.09 -8.20
N LEU A 135 -16.03 -2.90 -8.92
CA LEU A 135 -15.54 -3.85 -9.92
C LEU A 135 -14.87 -3.14 -11.10
N LEU A 136 -15.41 -2.01 -11.56
CA LEU A 136 -14.79 -1.22 -12.63
C LEU A 136 -13.44 -0.63 -12.21
N VAL A 137 -13.32 -0.23 -10.95
CA VAL A 137 -12.11 0.41 -10.44
C VAL A 137 -11.02 -0.62 -10.12
N TRP A 138 -11.35 -1.70 -9.43
CA TRP A 138 -10.37 -2.67 -8.90
C TRP A 138 -10.36 -4.01 -9.64
N GLY A 139 -11.33 -4.27 -10.53
CA GLY A 139 -11.36 -5.46 -11.38
C GLY A 139 -11.77 -6.77 -10.71
N GLY A 140 -12.21 -6.76 -9.44
CA GLY A 140 -12.52 -8.00 -8.72
C GLY A 140 -13.38 -7.82 -7.47
N VAL A 141 -13.90 -8.95 -6.97
CA VAL A 141 -14.63 -9.04 -5.70
C VAL A 141 -13.65 -9.06 -4.52
N GLY A 142 -14.09 -8.57 -3.37
CA GLY A 142 -13.23 -8.50 -2.19
C GLY A 142 -13.74 -7.53 -1.14
N THR A 143 -12.89 -7.16 -0.20
CA THR A 143 -13.26 -6.22 0.87
C THR A 143 -12.60 -4.88 0.62
N ARG A 144 -13.40 -3.84 0.40
CA ARG A 144 -12.90 -2.47 0.36
C ARG A 144 -12.54 -2.05 1.78
N MET A 145 -11.36 -1.46 1.89
CA MET A 145 -10.86 -0.94 3.16
C MET A 145 -10.32 0.48 2.99
N ASP A 146 -10.61 1.31 3.98
CA ASP A 146 -10.20 2.70 4.02
C ASP A 146 -9.38 3.00 5.29
N ALA A 147 -8.53 4.01 5.22
CA ALA A 147 -7.83 4.56 6.37
C ALA A 147 -7.66 6.07 6.22
N ASN A 148 -7.58 6.79 7.33
CA ASN A 148 -7.10 8.17 7.32
C ASN A 148 -5.56 8.15 7.09
N VAL A 149 -5.08 8.97 6.15
CA VAL A 149 -3.66 9.00 5.75
C VAL A 149 -2.76 9.46 6.90
N GLU A 150 -3.19 10.44 7.68
CA GLU A 150 -2.44 10.98 8.82
C GLU A 150 -2.34 9.95 9.94
N ASP A 151 -3.43 9.23 10.24
CA ASP A 151 -3.43 8.12 11.20
C ASP A 151 -2.43 7.03 10.81
N LEU A 152 -2.33 6.71 9.51
CA LEU A 152 -1.34 5.74 9.02
C LEU A 152 0.09 6.25 9.20
N LEU A 153 0.35 7.53 8.90
CA LEU A 153 1.66 8.13 9.12
C LEU A 153 2.07 8.06 10.59
N ILE A 154 1.20 8.47 11.51
CA ILE A 154 1.46 8.43 12.96
C ILE A 154 1.75 6.99 13.39
N LYS A 155 0.89 6.06 12.99
CA LYS A 155 1.00 4.64 13.37
C LYS A 155 2.27 3.99 12.85
N TRP A 156 2.73 4.35 11.65
CA TRP A 156 3.89 3.71 11.02
C TRP A 156 5.20 4.44 11.30
N CYS A 157 5.17 5.73 11.65
CA CYS A 157 6.36 6.51 11.97
C CYS A 157 7.23 5.85 13.06
N THR A 158 6.60 5.25 14.06
CA THR A 158 7.28 4.50 15.13
C THR A 158 8.18 3.36 14.63
N ARG A 159 7.92 2.83 13.43
CA ARG A 159 8.71 1.74 12.82
C ARG A 159 9.90 2.21 12.00
N PHE A 160 9.96 3.49 11.65
CA PHE A 160 11.01 4.05 10.78
C PHE A 160 11.94 5.03 11.50
N LYS A 161 11.69 5.33 12.77
CA LYS A 161 12.63 6.09 13.59
C LYS A 161 13.95 5.31 13.68
N SER A 162 15.04 5.95 13.29
CA SER A 162 16.39 5.45 13.53
C SER A 162 16.54 5.20 15.02
N GLN A 163 16.91 3.99 15.42
CA GLN A 163 17.51 3.80 16.74
C GLN A 163 18.88 4.45 16.66
N ASN A 164 18.98 5.67 17.19
CA ASN A 164 20.27 6.29 17.47
C ASN A 164 20.96 5.54 18.60
#